data_AF-A0A081NLC0-F1
#
_entry.id   AF-A0A081NLC0-F1
#
_cell.length_a   1.000
_cell.length_b   1.000
_cell.length_c   1.000
_cell.angle_alpha   90.00
_cell.angle_beta   90.00
_cell.angle_gamma   90.00
#
_symmetry.space_group_name_H-M   'P 1'
#
loop_
_entity.id
_entity.type
_entity.pdbx_description
1 polymer ?
#
loop_
_entity_poly.entity_id
_entity_poly.type
_entity_poly.pdbx_seq_one_letter_code
_entity_poly.pdbx_strand_id
1 'polypeptide(L)'
;MNTEAESVGNVMLDESTSPYPGLSEKMTRAELSQKIKDAVAQNQTELLESLFCFMLVNEYTPEQINQELDYIRANNPAIQDSLIRWSEEPKEKKKLKIAGKAVFVAVVIHHASGSFAPAIKAVEKFKSFKDAPHEFAEAVDELEISSWLGLLNHELDNQVPLTNIMRQIEALRLKHIWSKDLAVFAIPVTTAFFREQANEKLLDGDFIGAYRDLEQALKLSEEDKSATYQAYADCIVRQVNDPLFRSRASKKDLEKLSAKMEYLHDVDFWTPELDIGRFHLKNMIGEI
;
A
#
# COMPACT_ATOMS: atom_id res chain seq x y z
N MET A 1 -58.42 43.66 -0.63
CA MET A 1 -58.48 42.20 -0.79
C MET A 1 -57.97 41.88 -2.18
N ASN A 2 -56.86 41.13 -2.23
CA ASN A 2 -56.35 40.20 -3.27
C ASN A 2 -57.12 40.15 -4.61
N THR A 3 -56.49 40.02 -5.78
CA THR A 3 -55.24 39.33 -6.15
C THR A 3 -55.05 39.62 -7.64
N GLU A 4 -53.84 39.97 -8.10
CA GLU A 4 -53.46 39.73 -9.49
C GLU A 4 -51.95 39.57 -9.60
N ALA A 5 -51.57 38.57 -10.39
CA ALA A 5 -50.30 37.89 -10.36
C ALA A 5 -49.17 38.78 -10.94
N GLU A 6 -48.11 38.95 -10.16
CA GLU A 6 -46.82 39.35 -10.70
C GLU A 6 -46.29 38.18 -11.53
N SER A 7 -46.39 38.34 -12.86
CA SER A 7 -45.62 37.54 -13.80
C SER A 7 -44.15 37.80 -13.53
N VAL A 8 -43.49 36.88 -12.84
CA VAL A 8 -42.04 36.82 -12.74
C VAL A 8 -41.53 36.68 -14.17
N GLY A 9 -41.08 37.80 -14.71
CA GLY A 9 -40.43 37.89 -15.99
C GLY A 9 -39.34 36.84 -16.05
N ASN A 10 -39.44 36.01 -17.07
CA ASN A 10 -38.48 35.01 -17.48
C ASN A 10 -37.12 35.70 -17.66
N VAL A 11 -36.30 35.75 -16.61
CA VAL A 11 -34.90 36.15 -16.70
C VAL A 11 -34.20 34.98 -17.37
N MET A 12 -34.17 35.01 -18.71
CA MET A 12 -33.20 34.26 -19.48
C MET A 12 -31.83 34.71 -18.99
N LEU A 13 -31.22 33.87 -18.14
CA LEU A 13 -29.82 33.95 -17.83
C LEU A 13 -29.07 33.74 -19.14
N ASP A 14 -28.45 34.82 -19.59
CA ASP A 14 -27.56 34.88 -20.74
C ASP A 14 -26.53 33.73 -20.68
N GLU A 15 -26.42 32.95 -21.76
CA GLU A 15 -25.42 31.88 -21.94
C GLU A 15 -23.96 32.39 -21.80
N SER A 16 -23.76 33.71 -21.74
CA SER A 16 -22.48 34.40 -21.62
C SER A 16 -21.91 34.48 -20.21
N THR A 17 -22.64 34.02 -19.17
CA THR A 17 -22.17 34.03 -17.77
C THR A 17 -21.82 32.64 -17.21
N SER A 18 -21.84 31.59 -18.04
CA SER A 18 -21.33 30.29 -17.62
C SER A 18 -19.80 30.38 -17.47
N PRO A 19 -19.22 30.00 -16.30
CA PRO A 19 -17.76 29.92 -16.13
C PRO A 19 -17.11 28.86 -17.03
N TYR A 20 -17.89 28.15 -17.86
CA TYR A 20 -17.45 27.10 -18.77
C TYR A 20 -17.91 27.40 -20.20
N PRO A 21 -17.01 27.77 -21.12
CA PRO A 21 -17.35 28.08 -22.51
C PRO A 21 -18.01 26.87 -23.19
N GLY A 22 -19.25 27.02 -23.64
CA GLY A 22 -19.96 25.99 -24.41
C GLY A 22 -20.49 24.79 -23.59
N LEU A 23 -20.55 24.90 -22.25
CA LEU A 23 -21.24 23.93 -21.40
C LEU A 23 -22.55 24.52 -20.88
N SER A 24 -23.67 23.86 -21.18
CA SER A 24 -24.97 24.20 -20.61
C SER A 24 -25.17 23.45 -19.29
N GLU A 25 -25.87 24.05 -18.33
CA GLU A 25 -26.26 23.39 -17.06
C GLU A 25 -27.14 22.15 -17.28
N LYS A 26 -27.70 21.98 -18.49
CA LYS A 26 -28.58 20.85 -18.88
C LYS A 26 -27.86 19.75 -19.65
N MET A 27 -26.53 19.81 -19.78
CA MET A 27 -25.76 18.82 -20.52
C MET A 27 -25.92 17.42 -19.91
N THR A 28 -26.29 16.46 -20.74
CA THR A 28 -26.41 15.07 -20.32
C THR A 28 -25.04 14.44 -20.11
N ARG A 29 -24.98 13.38 -19.30
CA ARG A 29 -23.74 12.63 -19.05
C ARG A 29 -23.13 12.09 -20.35
N ALA A 30 -23.96 11.63 -21.28
CA ALA A 30 -23.50 11.10 -22.57
C ALA A 30 -22.87 12.18 -23.44
N GLU A 31 -23.45 13.38 -23.47
CA GLU A 31 -22.88 14.53 -24.18
C GLU A 31 -21.55 14.96 -23.58
N LEU A 32 -21.44 15.00 -22.25
CA LEU A 32 -20.21 15.36 -21.56
C LEU A 32 -19.09 14.33 -21.84
N SER A 33 -19.41 13.03 -21.72
CA SER A 33 -18.46 11.95 -22.06
C SER A 33 -18.00 12.05 -23.51
N GLN A 34 -18.90 12.35 -24.46
CA GLN A 34 -18.50 12.55 -25.84
C GLN A 34 -17.57 13.77 -26.01
N LYS A 35 -17.85 14.89 -25.33
CA LYS A 35 -16.96 16.06 -25.34
C LYS A 35 -15.58 15.77 -24.75
N ILE A 36 -15.50 14.95 -23.70
CA ILE A 36 -14.22 14.49 -23.13
C ILE A 36 -13.45 13.70 -24.20
N LYS A 37 -14.11 12.76 -24.89
CA LYS A 37 -13.48 11.97 -25.96
C LYS A 37 -12.98 12.84 -27.11
N ASP A 38 -13.77 13.82 -27.53
CA ASP A 38 -13.40 14.76 -28.58
C ASP A 38 -12.21 15.64 -28.15
N ALA A 39 -12.20 16.14 -26.90
CA ALA A 39 -11.11 16.92 -26.33
C ALA A 39 -9.80 16.11 -26.24
N VAL A 40 -9.90 14.82 -25.86
CA VAL A 40 -8.77 13.89 -25.81
C VAL A 40 -8.19 13.65 -27.20
N ALA A 41 -9.06 13.42 -28.20
CA ALA A 41 -8.66 13.21 -29.59
C ALA A 41 -8.00 14.45 -30.21
N GLN A 42 -8.43 15.65 -29.80
CA GLN A 42 -7.91 16.94 -30.30
C GLN A 42 -6.79 17.53 -29.43
N ASN A 43 -6.37 16.83 -28.37
CA ASN A 43 -5.35 17.28 -27.42
C ASN A 43 -5.65 18.64 -26.76
N GLN A 44 -6.91 18.88 -26.40
CA GLN A 44 -7.40 20.13 -25.81
C GLN A 44 -7.37 20.07 -24.28
N THR A 45 -6.20 20.34 -23.68
CA THR A 45 -5.98 20.24 -22.23
C THR A 45 -6.84 21.22 -21.42
N GLU A 46 -6.92 22.49 -21.82
CA GLU A 46 -7.70 23.52 -21.11
C GLU A 46 -9.21 23.22 -21.11
N LEU A 47 -9.71 22.68 -22.24
CA LEU A 47 -11.10 22.25 -22.33
C LEU A 47 -11.35 21.08 -21.38
N LEU A 48 -10.44 20.11 -21.33
CA LEU A 48 -10.55 18.97 -20.44
C LEU A 48 -10.60 19.40 -18.97
N GLU A 49 -9.74 20.32 -18.55
CA GLU A 49 -9.75 20.88 -17.19
C GLU A 49 -11.10 21.54 -16.85
N SER A 50 -11.69 22.26 -17.82
CA SER A 50 -13.02 22.86 -17.68
C SER A 50 -14.13 21.80 -17.57
N LEU A 51 -14.05 20.71 -18.34
CA LEU A 51 -14.99 19.59 -18.29
C LEU A 51 -14.93 18.87 -16.94
N PHE A 52 -13.74 18.59 -16.41
CA PHE A 52 -13.60 18.01 -15.07
C PHE A 52 -14.11 18.96 -13.99
N CYS A 53 -13.79 20.26 -14.07
CA CYS A 53 -14.34 21.25 -13.15
C CYS A 53 -15.88 21.22 -13.14
N PHE A 54 -16.50 21.14 -14.32
CA PHE A 54 -17.95 20.98 -14.47
C PHE A 54 -18.46 19.69 -13.82
N MET A 55 -17.81 18.54 -14.03
CA MET A 55 -18.18 17.27 -13.39
C MET A 55 -18.18 17.38 -11.86
N LEU A 56 -17.14 17.99 -11.28
CA LEU A 56 -16.96 18.09 -9.83
C LEU A 56 -17.99 19.01 -9.17
N VAL A 57 -18.39 20.08 -9.87
CA VAL A 57 -19.45 21.00 -9.42
C VAL A 57 -20.83 20.35 -9.52
N ASN A 58 -21.08 19.53 -10.55
CA ASN A 58 -22.36 18.86 -10.79
C ASN A 58 -22.46 17.46 -10.15
N GLU A 59 -21.76 17.25 -9.04
CA GLU A 59 -21.91 16.06 -8.18
C GLU A 59 -21.74 14.71 -8.89
N TYR A 60 -20.80 14.61 -9.84
CA TYR A 60 -20.40 13.32 -10.39
C TYR A 60 -19.75 12.44 -9.31
N THR A 61 -20.02 11.15 -9.36
CA THR A 61 -19.50 10.17 -8.40
C THR A 61 -18.04 9.80 -8.72
N PRO A 62 -17.26 9.29 -7.75
CA PRO A 62 -15.90 8.81 -7.98
C PRO A 62 -15.79 7.82 -9.16
N GLU A 63 -16.74 6.90 -9.30
CA GLU A 63 -16.75 5.89 -10.36
C GLU A 63 -16.91 6.52 -11.75
N GLN A 64 -17.75 7.56 -11.86
CA GLN A 64 -17.96 8.26 -13.11
C GLN A 64 -16.70 9.03 -13.53
N ILE A 65 -16.02 9.65 -12.57
CA ILE A 65 -14.75 10.34 -12.79
C ILE A 65 -13.67 9.33 -13.21
N ASN A 66 -13.61 8.17 -12.55
CA ASN A 66 -12.66 7.09 -12.88
C ASN A 66 -12.87 6.56 -14.29
N GLN A 67 -14.11 6.37 -14.76
CA GLN A 67 -14.38 5.91 -16.12
C GLN A 67 -13.83 6.87 -17.19
N GLU A 68 -13.98 8.17 -16.99
CA GLU A 68 -13.45 9.17 -17.93
C GLU A 68 -11.92 9.25 -17.85
N LEU A 69 -11.33 9.14 -16.65
CA LEU A 69 -9.88 9.08 -16.47
C LEU A 69 -9.26 7.82 -17.09
N ASP A 70 -9.93 6.68 -17.01
CA ASP A 70 -9.51 5.43 -17.64
C ASP A 70 -9.51 5.56 -19.18
N TYR A 71 -10.52 6.23 -19.74
CA TYR A 71 -10.55 6.54 -21.17
C TYR A 71 -9.36 7.44 -21.57
N ILE A 72 -9.09 8.49 -20.81
CA ILE A 72 -7.94 9.39 -21.08
C ILE A 72 -6.62 8.62 -21.03
N ARG A 73 -6.44 7.78 -20.00
CA ARG A 73 -5.23 6.95 -19.85
C ARG A 73 -4.98 6.07 -21.07
N ALA A 74 -6.04 5.44 -21.60
CA ALA A 74 -5.94 4.50 -22.71
C ALA A 74 -5.67 5.19 -24.06
N ASN A 75 -6.16 6.42 -24.26
CA ASN A 75 -6.15 7.08 -25.57
C ASN A 75 -5.14 8.22 -25.69
N ASN A 76 -4.85 8.95 -24.60
CA ASN A 76 -3.87 10.02 -24.59
C ASN A 76 -3.28 10.25 -23.17
N PRO A 77 -2.32 9.40 -22.74
CA PRO A 77 -1.76 9.47 -21.39
C PRO A 77 -1.01 10.78 -21.11
N ALA A 78 -0.44 11.44 -22.13
CA ALA A 78 0.32 12.67 -21.95
C ALA A 78 -0.54 13.83 -21.40
N ILE A 79 -1.84 13.83 -21.66
CA ILE A 79 -2.76 14.87 -21.15
C ILE A 79 -2.92 14.78 -19.62
N GLN A 80 -2.67 13.61 -19.02
CA GLN A 80 -2.84 13.41 -17.58
C GLN A 80 -1.93 14.31 -16.74
N ASP A 81 -0.76 14.69 -17.24
CA ASP A 81 0.15 15.63 -16.57
C ASP A 81 -0.48 17.01 -16.39
N SER A 82 -1.26 17.48 -17.37
CA SER A 82 -2.00 18.75 -17.27
C SER A 82 -3.08 18.66 -16.18
N LEU A 83 -3.83 17.55 -16.17
CA LEU A 83 -4.87 17.31 -15.17
C LEU A 83 -4.31 17.19 -13.76
N ILE A 84 -3.14 16.56 -13.58
CA ILE A 84 -2.46 16.53 -12.27
C ILE A 84 -2.15 17.96 -11.83
N ARG A 85 -1.45 18.75 -12.65
CA ARG A 85 -1.08 20.14 -12.30
C ARG A 85 -2.31 20.97 -11.96
N TRP A 86 -3.33 20.90 -12.81
CA TRP A 86 -4.61 21.54 -12.55
C TRP A 86 -5.17 21.09 -11.20
N SER A 87 -5.38 19.80 -10.98
CA SER A 87 -6.01 19.26 -9.77
C SER A 87 -5.30 19.66 -8.48
N GLU A 88 -3.98 19.83 -8.53
CA GLU A 88 -3.16 20.20 -7.39
C GLU A 88 -3.19 21.71 -7.05
N GLU A 89 -3.68 22.57 -7.95
CA GLU A 89 -3.77 24.02 -7.73
C GLU A 89 -5.08 24.42 -7.02
N PRO A 90 -5.05 24.85 -5.73
CA PRO A 90 -6.26 24.94 -4.92
C PRO A 90 -7.00 26.29 -5.04
N LYS A 91 -6.41 27.33 -5.65
CA LYS A 91 -6.89 28.72 -5.51
C LYS A 91 -8.32 28.93 -6.03
N GLU A 92 -8.61 28.47 -7.24
CA GLU A 92 -9.94 28.62 -7.85
C GLU A 92 -10.92 27.57 -7.32
N LYS A 93 -10.42 26.37 -7.05
CA LYS A 93 -11.18 25.21 -6.59
C LYS A 93 -11.75 25.37 -5.19
N LYS A 94 -11.04 26.09 -4.31
CA LYS A 94 -11.53 26.47 -2.98
C LYS A 94 -12.76 27.38 -3.05
N LYS A 95 -12.84 28.28 -4.04
CA LYS A 95 -14.02 29.15 -4.24
C LYS A 95 -15.23 28.33 -4.66
N LEU A 96 -15.01 27.31 -5.47
CA LEU A 96 -16.02 26.38 -5.96
C LEU A 96 -16.34 25.23 -4.99
N LYS A 97 -15.65 25.13 -3.85
CA LYS A 97 -15.79 24.02 -2.87
C LYS A 97 -15.60 22.62 -3.49
N ILE A 98 -14.68 22.52 -4.45
CA ILE A 98 -14.31 21.26 -5.12
C ILE A 98 -12.84 20.91 -4.90
N ALA A 99 -12.17 21.52 -3.94
CA ALA A 99 -10.72 21.37 -3.79
C ALA A 99 -10.34 19.92 -3.45
N GLY A 100 -11.05 19.30 -2.49
CA GLY A 100 -10.88 17.87 -2.20
C GLY A 100 -11.20 16.99 -3.41
N LYS A 101 -12.36 17.19 -4.04
CA LYS A 101 -12.78 16.40 -5.23
C LYS A 101 -11.81 16.52 -6.41
N ALA A 102 -11.15 17.67 -6.56
CA ALA A 102 -10.15 17.83 -7.60
C ALA A 102 -8.88 17.06 -7.27
N VAL A 103 -8.38 17.13 -6.03
CA VAL A 103 -7.20 16.35 -5.63
C VAL A 103 -7.42 14.84 -5.77
N PHE A 104 -8.66 14.35 -5.62
CA PHE A 104 -9.00 12.97 -5.96
C PHE A 104 -8.61 12.58 -7.40
N VAL A 105 -8.74 13.49 -8.37
CA VAL A 105 -8.29 13.26 -9.77
C VAL A 105 -6.78 12.96 -9.82
N ALA A 106 -5.95 13.72 -9.10
CA ALA A 106 -4.51 13.42 -9.00
C ALA A 106 -4.24 12.08 -8.33
N VAL A 107 -4.97 11.73 -7.26
CA VAL A 107 -4.82 10.44 -6.57
C VAL A 107 -5.05 9.30 -7.56
N VAL A 108 -6.15 9.34 -8.32
CA VAL A 108 -6.51 8.32 -9.30
C VAL A 108 -5.46 8.21 -10.40
N ILE A 109 -5.04 9.34 -10.99
CA ILE A 109 -4.03 9.34 -12.06
C ILE A 109 -2.69 8.76 -11.57
N HIS A 110 -2.20 9.20 -10.41
CA HIS A 110 -0.94 8.71 -9.85
C HIS A 110 -1.01 7.22 -9.50
N HIS A 111 -2.10 6.78 -8.90
CA HIS A 111 -2.32 5.36 -8.59
C HIS A 111 -2.35 4.52 -9.87
N ALA A 112 -3.16 4.92 -10.85
CA ALA A 112 -3.36 4.26 -12.12
C ALA A 112 -2.10 4.15 -12.99
N SER A 113 -1.11 5.03 -12.77
CA SER A 113 0.18 5.05 -13.47
C SER A 113 1.30 4.30 -12.72
N GLY A 114 1.00 3.66 -11.59
CA GLY A 114 1.99 3.01 -10.74
C GLY A 114 2.90 3.99 -9.98
N SER A 115 2.59 5.29 -10.02
CA SER A 115 3.30 6.33 -9.29
C SER A 115 2.80 6.42 -7.85
N PHE A 116 3.01 5.35 -7.08
CA PHE A 116 2.40 5.18 -5.76
C PHE A 116 2.83 6.21 -4.71
N ALA A 117 4.11 6.60 -4.68
CA ALA A 117 4.58 7.63 -3.73
C ALA A 117 3.94 9.01 -3.99
N PRO A 118 3.85 9.51 -5.23
CA PRO A 118 3.00 10.66 -5.57
C PRO A 118 1.52 10.47 -5.20
N ALA A 119 0.95 9.28 -5.44
CA ALA A 119 -0.44 9.00 -5.07
C ALA A 119 -0.69 9.18 -3.57
N ILE A 120 0.17 8.61 -2.73
CA ILE A 120 0.10 8.75 -1.26
C ILE A 120 0.20 10.22 -0.83
N LYS A 121 1.09 11.02 -1.44
CA LYS A 121 1.16 12.46 -1.15
C LYS A 121 -0.13 13.19 -1.53
N ALA A 122 -0.72 12.84 -2.66
CA ALA A 122 -2.01 13.38 -3.09
C ALA A 122 -3.14 12.97 -2.12
N VAL A 123 -3.11 11.74 -1.57
CA VAL A 123 -4.05 11.30 -0.52
C VAL A 123 -3.90 12.15 0.75
N GLU A 124 -2.68 12.36 1.25
CA GLU A 124 -2.45 13.19 2.43
C GLU A 124 -2.95 14.63 2.21
N LYS A 125 -2.77 15.16 1.00
CA LYS A 125 -3.30 16.45 0.60
C LYS A 125 -4.83 16.45 0.52
N PHE A 126 -5.45 15.41 -0.04
CA PHE A 126 -6.90 15.23 -0.07
C PHE A 126 -7.49 15.28 1.35
N LYS A 127 -6.91 14.51 2.29
CA LYS A 127 -7.35 14.43 3.69
C LYS A 127 -7.23 15.75 4.46
N SER A 128 -6.43 16.70 3.96
CA SER A 128 -6.34 18.06 4.53
C SER A 128 -7.58 18.91 4.23
N PHE A 129 -8.39 18.53 3.24
CA PHE A 129 -9.62 19.22 2.89
C PHE A 129 -10.83 18.63 3.62
N LYS A 130 -11.70 19.52 4.13
CA LYS A 130 -12.93 19.14 4.84
C LYS A 130 -14.18 19.19 3.95
N ASP A 131 -14.01 19.52 2.67
CA ASP A 131 -15.10 19.75 1.71
C ASP A 131 -15.43 18.52 0.86
N ALA A 132 -14.69 17.42 1.01
CA ALA A 132 -14.91 16.21 0.23
C ALA A 132 -16.14 15.43 0.75
N PRO A 133 -17.07 15.02 -0.14
CA PRO A 133 -18.17 14.13 0.21
C PRO A 133 -17.67 12.76 0.71
N HIS A 134 -18.54 12.06 1.45
CA HIS A 134 -18.22 10.75 2.02
C HIS A 134 -17.77 9.72 0.98
N GLU A 135 -18.46 9.63 -0.17
CA GLU A 135 -18.13 8.72 -1.27
C GLU A 135 -16.70 8.92 -1.80
N PHE A 136 -16.23 10.17 -1.88
CA PHE A 136 -14.85 10.46 -2.28
C PHE A 136 -13.86 10.06 -1.20
N ALA A 137 -14.20 10.23 0.08
CA ALA A 137 -13.33 9.81 1.17
C ALA A 137 -13.17 8.28 1.21
N GLU A 138 -14.26 7.53 1.02
CA GLU A 138 -14.22 6.06 0.92
C GLU A 138 -13.35 5.60 -0.25
N ALA A 139 -13.57 6.15 -1.44
CA ALA A 139 -12.75 5.84 -2.61
C ALA A 139 -11.26 6.18 -2.41
N VAL A 140 -10.95 7.29 -1.71
CA VAL A 140 -9.57 7.67 -1.39
C VAL A 140 -8.94 6.73 -0.37
N ASP A 141 -9.67 6.25 0.63
CA ASP A 141 -9.14 5.32 1.63
C ASP A 141 -8.80 3.96 0.99
N GLU A 142 -9.62 3.46 0.05
CA GLU A 142 -9.29 2.28 -0.76
C GLU A 142 -8.05 2.48 -1.64
N LEU A 143 -7.96 3.64 -2.30
CA LEU A 143 -6.79 4.03 -3.09
C LEU A 143 -5.53 4.21 -2.24
N GLU A 144 -5.66 4.66 -0.99
CA GLU A 144 -4.55 4.79 -0.06
C GLU A 144 -3.94 3.41 0.26
N ILE A 145 -4.78 2.46 0.66
CA ILE A 145 -4.34 1.09 1.00
C ILE A 145 -3.67 0.43 -0.20
N SER A 146 -4.31 0.49 -1.37
CA SER A 146 -3.78 -0.11 -2.60
C SER A 146 -2.50 0.59 -3.09
N SER A 147 -2.37 1.91 -2.92
CA SER A 147 -1.14 2.63 -3.24
C SER A 147 0.00 2.27 -2.29
N TRP A 148 -0.26 2.12 -0.99
CA TRP A 148 0.76 1.64 -0.06
C TRP A 148 1.21 0.22 -0.39
N LEU A 149 0.28 -0.68 -0.71
CA LEU A 149 0.62 -2.03 -1.17
C LEU A 149 1.46 -2.00 -2.44
N GLY A 150 1.09 -1.18 -3.42
CA GLY A 150 1.86 -1.01 -4.65
C GLY A 150 3.29 -0.51 -4.40
N LEU A 151 3.44 0.48 -3.52
CA LEU A 151 4.75 1.00 -3.12
C LEU A 151 5.60 -0.05 -2.43
N LEU A 152 5.04 -0.76 -1.43
CA LEU A 152 5.78 -1.75 -0.66
C LEU A 152 6.19 -2.96 -1.50
N ASN A 153 5.34 -3.41 -2.44
CA ASN A 153 5.72 -4.45 -3.40
C ASN A 153 6.85 -3.98 -4.31
N HIS A 154 6.75 -2.77 -4.86
CA HIS A 154 7.81 -2.20 -5.68
C HIS A 154 9.14 -2.08 -4.92
N GLU A 155 9.11 -1.68 -3.64
CA GLU A 155 10.31 -1.63 -2.80
C GLU A 155 10.90 -3.03 -2.53
N LEU A 156 10.04 -4.03 -2.30
CA LEU A 156 10.46 -5.42 -2.13
C LEU A 156 11.14 -5.95 -3.40
N ASP A 157 10.53 -5.72 -4.58
CA ASP A 157 11.08 -6.12 -5.89
C ASP A 157 12.42 -5.46 -6.19
N ASN A 158 12.61 -4.22 -5.74
CA ASN A 158 13.87 -3.49 -5.87
C ASN A 158 14.87 -3.77 -4.73
N GLN A 159 14.62 -4.80 -3.92
CA GLN A 159 15.51 -5.25 -2.85
C GLN A 159 15.84 -4.13 -1.84
N VAL A 160 14.88 -3.24 -1.58
CA VAL A 160 15.01 -2.27 -0.49
C VAL A 160 15.14 -3.05 0.84
N PRO A 161 16.03 -2.64 1.76
CA PRO A 161 16.22 -3.36 3.01
C PRO A 161 14.91 -3.59 3.77
N LEU A 162 14.70 -4.82 4.28
CA LEU A 162 13.48 -5.19 4.99
C LEU A 162 13.24 -4.31 6.22
N THR A 163 14.29 -3.79 6.86
CA THR A 163 14.21 -2.80 7.94
C THR A 163 13.42 -1.55 7.55
N ASN A 164 13.59 -1.06 6.30
CA ASN A 164 12.87 0.11 5.79
C ASN A 164 11.40 -0.21 5.53
N ILE A 165 11.12 -1.37 4.93
CA ILE A 165 9.76 -1.84 4.66
C ILE A 165 9.01 -2.05 5.98
N MET A 166 9.64 -2.71 6.97
CA MET A 166 9.09 -2.92 8.31
C MET A 166 8.79 -1.60 9.03
N ARG A 167 9.67 -0.61 8.94
CA ARG A 167 9.43 0.73 9.49
C ARG A 167 8.20 1.39 8.86
N GLN A 168 8.00 1.20 7.56
CA GLN A 168 6.82 1.72 6.87
C GLN A 168 5.55 1.00 7.30
N ILE A 169 5.55 -0.34 7.33
CA ILE A 169 4.41 -1.15 7.83
C ILE A 169 4.02 -0.71 9.25
N GLU A 170 4.99 -0.52 10.14
CA GLU A 170 4.72 -0.05 11.51
C GLU A 170 4.15 1.37 11.54
N ALA A 171 4.64 2.28 10.68
CA ALA A 171 4.08 3.62 10.55
C ALA A 171 2.63 3.59 10.05
N LEU A 172 2.27 2.70 9.13
CA LEU A 172 0.90 2.50 8.67
C LEU A 172 -0.01 2.01 9.79
N ARG A 173 0.47 1.03 10.57
CA ARG A 173 -0.23 0.53 11.76
C ARG A 173 -0.52 1.64 12.76
N LEU A 174 0.46 2.52 13.04
CA LEU A 174 0.30 3.66 13.94
C LEU A 174 -0.64 4.74 13.40
N LYS A 175 -0.74 4.88 12.08
CA LYS A 175 -1.69 5.77 11.40
C LYS A 175 -3.09 5.15 11.25
N HIS A 176 -3.30 3.92 11.72
CA HIS A 176 -4.53 3.15 11.49
C HIS A 176 -4.87 2.93 10.00
N ILE A 177 -3.86 2.95 9.13
CA ILE A 177 -3.98 2.60 7.71
C ILE A 177 -3.67 1.11 7.63
N TRP A 178 -4.71 0.28 7.69
CA TRP A 178 -4.54 -1.17 7.73
C TRP A 178 -5.66 -1.88 6.98
N SER A 179 -5.31 -3.01 6.36
CA SER A 179 -6.25 -3.86 5.64
C SER A 179 -5.85 -5.32 5.76
N LYS A 180 -6.75 -6.22 5.34
CA LYS A 180 -6.43 -7.64 5.22
C LYS A 180 -5.27 -7.86 4.25
N ASP A 181 -5.24 -7.15 3.14
CA ASP A 181 -4.20 -7.31 2.11
C ASP A 181 -2.84 -6.82 2.60
N LEU A 182 -2.81 -5.71 3.37
CA LEU A 182 -1.59 -5.25 4.06
C LEU A 182 -1.09 -6.29 5.07
N ALA A 183 -1.99 -6.97 5.78
CA ALA A 183 -1.59 -8.04 6.69
C ALA A 183 -1.01 -9.25 5.95
N VAL A 184 -1.62 -9.66 4.84
CA VAL A 184 -1.12 -10.76 4.00
C VAL A 184 0.27 -10.44 3.43
N PHE A 185 0.49 -9.20 3.00
CA PHE A 185 1.81 -8.73 2.57
C PHE A 185 2.82 -8.71 3.73
N ALA A 186 2.42 -8.20 4.89
CA ALA A 186 3.33 -7.97 6.02
C ALA A 186 3.85 -9.26 6.65
N ILE A 187 3.08 -10.36 6.66
CA ILE A 187 3.49 -11.64 7.28
C ILE A 187 4.82 -12.17 6.72
N PRO A 188 4.94 -12.50 5.41
CA PRO A 188 6.17 -13.06 4.86
C PRO A 188 7.35 -12.07 4.95
N VAL A 189 7.10 -10.77 4.80
CA VAL A 189 8.11 -9.71 4.97
C VAL A 189 8.65 -9.71 6.40
N THR A 190 7.78 -9.80 7.39
CA THR A 190 8.16 -9.83 8.81
C THR A 190 8.92 -11.12 9.15
N THR A 191 8.48 -12.27 8.63
CA THR A 191 9.23 -13.53 8.79
C THR A 191 10.63 -13.40 8.20
N ALA A 192 10.76 -12.90 6.97
CA ALA A 192 12.05 -12.69 6.31
C ALA A 192 12.95 -11.74 7.13
N PHE A 193 12.40 -10.65 7.64
CA PHE A 193 13.12 -9.71 8.49
C PHE A 193 13.69 -10.38 9.75
N PHE A 194 12.88 -11.18 10.46
CA PHE A 194 13.36 -11.91 11.64
C PHE A 194 14.43 -12.96 11.29
N ARG A 195 14.34 -13.61 10.13
CA ARG A 195 15.39 -14.52 9.66
C ARG A 195 16.71 -13.80 9.37
N GLU A 196 16.67 -12.64 8.71
CA GLU A 196 17.87 -11.83 8.48
C GLU A 196 18.50 -11.39 9.81
N GLN A 197 17.68 -10.91 10.73
CA GLN A 197 18.12 -10.51 12.07
C GLN A 197 18.75 -11.66 12.87
N ALA A 198 18.23 -12.87 12.72
CA ALA A 198 18.81 -14.05 13.32
C ALA A 198 20.16 -14.41 12.69
N ASN A 199 20.26 -14.34 11.36
CA ASN A 199 21.51 -14.61 10.64
C ASN A 199 22.62 -13.64 11.04
N GLU A 200 22.32 -12.34 11.15
CA GLU A 200 23.27 -11.33 11.65
C GLU A 200 23.79 -11.70 13.05
N LYS A 201 22.88 -12.05 13.97
CA LYS A 201 23.25 -12.46 15.33
C LYS A 201 24.08 -13.75 15.36
N LEU A 202 23.83 -14.67 14.43
CA LEU A 202 24.66 -15.87 14.27
C LEU A 202 26.07 -15.57 13.80
N LEU A 203 26.26 -14.56 12.95
CA LEU A 203 27.61 -14.12 12.54
C LEU A 203 28.38 -13.54 13.72
N ASP A 204 27.68 -12.88 14.65
CA ASP A 204 28.25 -12.34 15.89
C ASP A 204 28.38 -13.38 17.01
N GLY A 205 27.96 -14.63 16.79
CA GLY A 205 27.99 -15.70 17.79
C GLY A 205 26.89 -15.60 18.87
N ASP A 206 25.90 -14.74 18.72
CA ASP A 206 24.74 -14.62 19.61
C ASP A 206 23.64 -15.62 19.22
N PHE A 207 23.83 -16.88 19.64
CA PHE A 207 22.84 -17.93 19.44
C PHE A 207 21.50 -17.65 20.15
N ILE A 208 21.54 -17.04 21.35
CA ILE A 208 20.32 -16.79 22.13
C ILE A 208 19.43 -15.78 21.40
N GLY A 209 20.02 -14.69 20.93
CA GLY A 209 19.33 -13.69 20.13
C GLY A 209 18.83 -14.25 18.80
N ALA A 210 19.64 -15.07 18.12
CA ALA A 210 19.24 -15.72 16.88
C ALA A 210 18.01 -16.63 17.05
N TYR A 211 17.99 -17.50 18.07
CA TYR A 211 16.80 -18.31 18.35
C TYR A 211 15.59 -17.48 18.69
N ARG A 212 15.77 -16.40 19.47
CA ARG A 212 14.65 -15.54 19.83
C ARG A 212 13.97 -14.97 18.58
N ASP A 213 14.76 -14.51 17.61
CA ASP A 213 14.20 -13.92 16.40
C ASP A 213 13.58 -14.99 15.48
N LEU A 214 14.20 -16.15 15.33
CA LEU A 214 13.60 -17.27 14.58
C LEU A 214 12.32 -17.79 15.24
N GLU A 215 12.24 -17.82 16.57
CA GLU A 215 11.01 -18.17 17.30
C GLU A 215 9.91 -17.13 17.13
N GLN A 216 10.23 -15.85 16.90
CA GLN A 216 9.25 -14.86 16.49
C GLN A 216 8.75 -15.13 15.07
N ALA A 217 9.65 -15.42 14.13
CA ALA A 217 9.28 -15.81 12.77
C ALA A 217 8.35 -17.03 12.77
N LEU A 218 8.65 -18.06 13.56
CA LEU A 218 7.84 -19.28 13.65
C LEU A 218 6.43 -19.08 14.23
N LYS A 219 6.21 -18.01 15.00
CA LYS A 219 4.86 -17.65 15.51
C LYS A 219 3.98 -17.02 14.44
N LEU A 220 4.54 -16.48 13.37
CA LEU A 220 3.78 -15.89 12.30
C LEU A 220 3.06 -16.98 11.50
N SER A 221 1.85 -16.66 11.03
CA SER A 221 1.01 -17.56 10.24
C SER A 221 1.42 -17.51 8.76
N GLU A 222 2.62 -17.99 8.48
CA GLU A 222 3.11 -18.18 7.10
C GLU A 222 2.72 -19.58 6.61
N GLU A 223 2.33 -19.69 5.35
CA GLU A 223 1.92 -20.96 4.73
C GLU A 223 3.09 -21.94 4.63
N ASP A 224 4.27 -21.44 4.21
CA ASP A 224 5.49 -22.23 4.13
C ASP A 224 6.54 -21.72 5.12
N LYS A 225 6.86 -22.55 6.11
CA LYS A 225 7.88 -22.26 7.13
C LYS A 225 9.21 -22.95 6.85
N SER A 226 9.35 -23.66 5.73
CA SER A 226 10.53 -24.47 5.37
C SER A 226 11.84 -23.71 5.53
N ALA A 227 11.91 -22.48 5.01
CA ALA A 227 13.12 -21.68 5.08
C ALA A 227 13.40 -21.12 6.49
N THR A 228 12.38 -20.95 7.34
CA THR A 228 12.56 -20.63 8.77
C THR A 228 13.03 -21.85 9.54
N TYR A 229 12.50 -23.04 9.24
CA TYR A 229 12.98 -24.30 9.82
C TYR A 229 14.42 -24.59 9.42
N GLN A 230 14.81 -24.33 8.17
CA GLN A 230 16.19 -24.46 7.72
C GLN A 230 17.11 -23.52 8.51
N ALA A 231 16.76 -22.25 8.65
CA ALA A 231 17.56 -21.31 9.45
C ALA A 231 17.65 -21.72 10.93
N TYR A 232 16.58 -22.31 11.48
CA TYR A 232 16.56 -22.88 12.83
C TYR A 232 17.48 -24.09 12.97
N ALA A 233 17.46 -25.01 11.99
CA ALA A 233 18.34 -26.16 11.93
C ALA A 233 19.81 -25.72 11.80
N ASP A 234 20.10 -24.74 10.95
CA ASP A 234 21.45 -24.20 10.78
C ASP A 234 21.97 -23.58 12.08
N CYS A 235 21.12 -22.86 12.81
CA CYS A 235 21.42 -22.32 14.13
C CYS A 235 21.82 -23.44 15.12
N ILE A 236 21.02 -24.51 15.17
CA ILE A 236 21.28 -25.68 16.01
C ILE A 236 22.62 -26.33 15.64
N VAL A 237 22.83 -26.61 14.34
CA VAL A 237 24.05 -27.28 13.85
C VAL A 237 25.29 -26.45 14.15
N ARG A 238 25.23 -25.13 13.95
CA ARG A 238 26.33 -24.22 14.30
C ARG A 238 26.61 -24.22 15.80
N GLN A 239 25.57 -24.14 16.64
CA GLN A 239 25.76 -24.14 18.09
C GLN A 239 26.34 -25.45 18.60
N VAL A 240 25.83 -26.60 18.13
CA VAL A 240 26.37 -27.92 18.50
C VAL A 240 27.83 -28.06 18.10
N ASN A 241 28.23 -27.47 16.97
CA ASN A 241 29.60 -27.54 16.46
C ASN A 241 30.51 -26.42 17.01
N ASP A 242 29.97 -25.46 17.76
CA ASP A 242 30.75 -24.38 18.35
C ASP A 242 31.67 -24.90 19.48
N PRO A 243 33.00 -24.71 19.38
CA PRO A 243 33.95 -25.21 20.38
C PRO A 243 33.74 -24.61 21.79
N LEU A 244 33.32 -23.35 21.88
CA LEU A 244 33.07 -22.69 23.16
C LEU A 244 31.82 -23.25 23.82
N PHE A 245 30.76 -23.49 23.05
CA PHE A 245 29.57 -24.17 23.53
C PHE A 245 29.90 -25.59 24.00
N ARG A 246 30.61 -26.39 23.19
CA ARG A 246 31.01 -27.77 23.57
C ARG A 246 31.78 -27.84 24.88
N SER A 247 32.68 -26.89 25.12
CA SER A 247 33.53 -26.89 26.32
C SER A 247 32.84 -26.34 27.57
N ARG A 248 31.73 -25.60 27.42
CA ARG A 248 31.07 -24.88 28.54
C ARG A 248 29.60 -25.25 28.75
N ALA A 249 28.98 -25.98 27.84
CA ALA A 249 27.56 -26.30 27.92
C ALA A 249 27.24 -27.06 29.21
N SER A 250 26.27 -26.54 29.96
CA SER A 250 25.71 -27.28 31.09
C SER A 250 24.71 -28.31 30.60
N LYS A 251 24.37 -29.30 31.45
CA LYS A 251 23.31 -30.27 31.16
C LYS A 251 22.00 -29.57 30.73
N LYS A 252 21.64 -28.48 31.39
CA LYS A 252 20.45 -27.69 31.08
C LYS A 252 20.51 -27.04 29.69
N ASP A 253 21.70 -26.64 29.23
CA ASP A 253 21.87 -26.06 27.89
C ASP A 253 21.73 -27.14 26.81
N LEU A 254 22.24 -28.35 27.07
CA LEU A 254 22.08 -29.50 26.18
C LEU A 254 20.61 -29.96 26.11
N GLU A 255 19.90 -30.01 27.23
CA GLU A 255 18.46 -30.34 27.28
C GLU A 255 17.64 -29.33 26.47
N LYS A 256 17.93 -28.03 26.59
CA LYS A 256 17.27 -27.00 25.77
C LYS A 256 17.54 -27.17 24.28
N LEU A 257 18.79 -27.47 23.91
CA LEU A 257 19.16 -27.67 22.51
C LEU A 257 18.53 -28.94 21.94
N SER A 258 18.40 -29.99 22.76
CA SER A 258 17.69 -31.22 22.43
C SER A 258 16.20 -30.95 22.17
N ALA A 259 15.54 -30.20 23.06
CA ALA A 259 14.14 -29.80 22.86
C ALA A 259 13.93 -28.99 21.56
N LYS A 260 14.91 -28.16 21.17
CA LYS A 260 14.89 -27.43 19.89
C LYS A 260 15.01 -28.35 18.67
N MET A 261 15.81 -29.41 18.75
CA MET A 261 15.88 -30.45 17.72
C MET A 261 14.59 -31.26 17.63
N GLU A 262 14.05 -31.66 18.78
CA GLU A 262 12.78 -32.41 18.83
C GLU A 262 11.62 -31.59 18.26
N TYR A 263 11.59 -30.28 18.48
CA TYR A 263 10.63 -29.40 17.81
C TYR A 263 10.67 -29.52 16.28
N LEU A 264 11.86 -29.54 15.66
CA LEU A 264 11.99 -29.69 14.21
C LEU A 264 11.55 -31.07 13.74
N HIS A 265 11.82 -32.10 14.54
CA HIS A 265 11.33 -33.45 14.27
C HIS A 265 9.80 -33.56 14.35
N ASP A 266 9.17 -32.92 15.33
CA ASP A 266 7.71 -32.91 15.52
C ASP A 266 6.96 -32.23 14.37
N VAL A 267 7.61 -31.33 13.64
CA VAL A 267 7.07 -30.69 12.43
C VAL A 267 7.52 -31.38 11.15
N ASP A 268 8.01 -32.61 11.24
CA ASP A 268 8.52 -33.43 10.13
C ASP A 268 9.61 -32.73 9.29
N PHE A 269 10.39 -31.82 9.90
CA PHE A 269 11.49 -31.14 9.23
C PHE A 269 12.80 -31.90 9.42
N TRP A 270 13.49 -32.17 8.31
CA TRP A 270 14.71 -32.96 8.30
C TRP A 270 15.74 -32.43 7.30
N THR A 271 17.01 -32.44 7.71
CA THR A 271 18.17 -32.20 6.83
C THR A 271 19.34 -33.12 7.23
N PRO A 272 20.24 -33.48 6.29
CA PRO A 272 21.44 -34.26 6.62
C PRO A 272 22.32 -33.61 7.69
N GLU A 273 22.45 -32.28 7.65
CA GLU A 273 23.24 -31.51 8.60
C GLU A 273 22.64 -31.57 10.02
N LEU A 274 21.30 -31.51 10.11
CA LEU A 274 20.59 -31.61 11.38
C LEU A 274 20.77 -33.00 12.01
N ASP A 275 20.77 -34.06 11.20
CA ASP A 275 21.04 -35.43 11.65
C ASP A 275 22.45 -35.59 12.22
N ILE A 276 23.46 -35.04 11.53
CA ILE A 276 24.84 -35.02 12.03
C ILE A 276 24.91 -34.23 13.34
N GLY A 277 24.23 -33.07 13.40
CA GLY A 277 24.09 -32.27 14.61
C GLY A 277 23.47 -33.07 15.76
N ARG A 278 22.40 -33.83 15.50
CA ARG A 278 21.72 -34.69 16.47
C ARG A 278 22.65 -35.77 17.02
N PHE A 279 23.45 -36.39 16.16
CA PHE A 279 24.48 -37.34 16.59
C PHE A 279 25.51 -36.70 17.52
N HIS A 280 26.03 -35.51 17.18
CA HIS A 280 26.95 -34.78 18.05
C HIS A 280 26.32 -34.41 19.40
N LEU A 281 25.07 -33.96 19.40
CA LEU A 281 24.36 -33.60 20.63
C LEU A 281 24.15 -34.81 21.53
N LYS A 282 23.72 -35.96 20.99
CA LYS A 282 23.57 -37.21 21.76
C LYS A 282 24.88 -37.67 22.40
N ASN A 283 26.01 -37.53 21.69
CA ASN A 283 27.33 -37.82 22.25
C ASN A 283 27.66 -36.88 23.42
N MET A 284 27.29 -35.60 23.34
CA MET A 284 27.51 -34.63 24.41
C MET A 284 26.62 -34.89 25.64
N ILE A 285 25.44 -35.48 25.45
CA ILE A 285 24.52 -35.84 26.55
C ILE A 285 24.91 -37.21 27.18
N GLY A 286 25.62 -38.07 26.45
CA GLY A 286 26.02 -39.41 26.90
C GLY A 286 24.96 -40.49 26.61
N GLU A 287 24.20 -40.33 25.52
CA GLU A 287 23.11 -41.24 25.12
C GLU A 287 23.48 -42.17 23.94
N ILE A 288 24.78 -42.34 23.64
CA ILE A 288 25.31 -43.23 22.60
C ILE A 288 26.18 -44.32 23.23
#